data_AF-A0A2S9JND2-F1
#
_entry.id   AF-A0A2S9JND2-F1
#
_cell.length_a   1.000
_cell.length_b   1.000
_cell.length_c   1.000
_cell.angle_alpha   90.00
_cell.angle_beta   90.00
_cell.angle_gamma   90.00
#
_symmetry.space_group_name_H-M   'P 1'
#
loop_
_entity.id
_entity.type
_entity.pdbx_description
1 polymer ?
#
loop_
_entity_poly.entity_id
_entity_poly.type
_entity_poly.pdbx_seq_one_letter_code
_entity_poly.pdbx_strand_id
1 'polypeptide(L)'
;MKRSSKAENILAQINTETKLGDLRKIAREIKKDHELALELWSTGRFLPRQLAILIMDKKQLSQKLIDNLDNDIRHHNEDEKLQLIDWLMANQLSKDKKTVLLMEAWENSQSSLQRRVFWYYQARLRWVGQTPPPNTEELLSKIETRIEKEVPEVQWAMNFTAAQIGIFEEKYRSRCVALGERTGLYKDEIVAKNCTPNYLPKLIAIQVDKYLSTR
;
A
#
# COMPACT_ATOMS: atom_id res chain seq x y z
N MET A 1 -6.77 -14.40 -25.33
CA MET A 1 -7.24 -13.23 -26.10
C MET A 1 -6.07 -12.72 -26.94
N LYS A 2 -6.29 -12.40 -28.23
CA LYS A 2 -5.22 -11.85 -29.08
C LYS A 2 -4.98 -10.40 -28.65
N ARG A 3 -3.75 -10.06 -28.28
CA ARG A 3 -3.38 -8.70 -27.87
C ARG A 3 -3.24 -7.79 -29.09
N SER A 4 -3.45 -6.51 -28.89
CA SER A 4 -3.26 -5.46 -29.89
C SER A 4 -1.78 -5.35 -30.27
N SER A 5 -1.50 -4.85 -31.47
CA SER A 5 -0.12 -4.55 -31.92
C SER A 5 0.57 -3.55 -30.98
N LYS A 6 -0.20 -2.61 -30.43
CA LYS A 6 0.28 -1.65 -29.43
C LYS A 6 0.75 -2.36 -28.16
N ALA A 7 -0.05 -3.30 -27.63
CA ALA A 7 0.33 -4.08 -26.46
C ALA A 7 1.59 -4.92 -26.71
N GLU A 8 1.68 -5.62 -27.84
CA GLU A 8 2.85 -6.43 -28.18
C GLU A 8 4.12 -5.56 -28.33
N ASN A 9 4.03 -4.39 -28.96
CA ASN A 9 5.15 -3.45 -29.08
C ASN A 9 5.64 -2.91 -27.73
N ILE A 10 4.74 -2.67 -26.77
CA ILE A 10 5.11 -2.27 -25.41
C ILE A 10 5.72 -3.44 -24.65
N LEU A 11 5.15 -4.64 -24.76
CA LEU A 11 5.64 -5.83 -24.08
C LEU A 11 7.05 -6.22 -24.53
N ALA A 12 7.40 -5.97 -25.81
CA ALA A 12 8.75 -6.17 -26.34
C ALA A 12 9.81 -5.24 -25.72
N GLN A 13 9.40 -4.12 -25.12
CA GLN A 13 10.30 -3.18 -24.43
C GLN A 13 10.54 -3.55 -22.96
N ILE A 14 9.79 -4.51 -22.42
CA ILE A 14 9.83 -4.87 -20.99
C ILE A 14 10.46 -6.25 -20.83
N ASN A 15 11.59 -6.29 -20.13
CA ASN A 15 12.32 -7.49 -19.77
C ASN A 15 12.63 -7.53 -18.26
N THR A 16 13.32 -8.56 -17.79
CA THR A 16 13.65 -8.78 -16.37
C THR A 16 14.57 -7.70 -15.77
N GLU A 17 15.29 -6.93 -16.59
CA GLU A 17 16.20 -5.87 -16.15
C GLU A 17 15.52 -4.49 -16.11
N THR A 18 14.28 -4.39 -16.58
CA THR A 18 13.54 -3.13 -16.67
C THR A 18 13.29 -2.57 -15.28
N LYS A 19 13.71 -1.33 -15.04
CA LYS A 19 13.57 -0.67 -13.74
C LYS A 19 12.26 0.11 -13.65
N LEU A 20 11.80 0.38 -12.43
CA LEU A 20 10.62 1.21 -12.17
C LEU A 20 10.68 2.60 -12.83
N GLY A 21 11.88 3.19 -12.92
CA GLY A 21 12.09 4.47 -13.59
C GLY A 21 11.78 4.41 -15.09
N ASP A 22 12.09 3.28 -15.73
CA ASP A 22 11.83 3.07 -17.16
C ASP A 22 10.35 2.79 -17.42
N LEU A 23 9.69 2.01 -16.56
CA LEU A 23 8.23 1.85 -16.61
C LEU A 23 7.52 3.21 -16.50
N ARG A 24 8.00 4.11 -15.63
CA ARG A 24 7.46 5.47 -15.51
C ARG A 24 7.73 6.34 -16.74
N LYS A 25 8.80 6.08 -17.52
CA LYS A 25 9.03 6.77 -18.81
C LYS A 25 8.01 6.28 -19.84
N ILE A 26 7.89 4.96 -20.01
CA ILE A 26 6.92 4.34 -20.92
C ILE A 26 5.49 4.80 -20.59
N ALA A 27 5.09 4.78 -19.31
CA ALA A 27 3.77 5.23 -18.88
C ALA A 27 3.49 6.70 -19.22
N ARG A 28 4.50 7.57 -19.18
CA ARG A 28 4.36 9.00 -19.54
C ARG A 28 4.09 9.20 -21.02
N GLU A 29 4.69 8.38 -21.88
CA GLU A 29 4.47 8.41 -23.33
C GLU A 29 3.08 7.88 -23.69
N ILE A 30 2.66 6.77 -23.07
CA ILE A 30 1.32 6.18 -23.26
C ILE A 30 0.22 7.10 -22.69
N LYS A 31 0.49 7.76 -21.57
CA LYS A 31 -0.48 8.46 -20.73
C LYS A 31 -1.54 7.49 -20.21
N LYS A 32 -2.81 7.90 -20.18
CA LYS A 32 -3.92 7.09 -19.70
C LYS A 32 -4.54 6.30 -20.84
N ASP A 33 -4.55 4.98 -20.71
CA ASP A 33 -5.13 4.06 -21.69
C ASP A 33 -5.61 2.80 -20.94
N HIS A 34 -6.90 2.74 -20.63
CA HIS A 34 -7.47 1.68 -19.79
C HIS A 34 -7.54 0.33 -20.51
N GLU A 35 -7.87 0.32 -21.79
CA GLU A 35 -7.93 -0.91 -22.58
C GLU A 35 -6.55 -1.54 -22.68
N LEU A 36 -5.53 -0.74 -23.03
CA LEU A 36 -4.15 -1.19 -23.03
C LEU A 36 -3.70 -1.67 -21.64
N ALA A 37 -4.11 -0.98 -20.56
CA ALA A 37 -3.80 -1.41 -19.20
C ALA A 37 -4.31 -2.83 -18.93
N LEU A 38 -5.55 -3.14 -19.32
CA LEU A 38 -6.14 -4.47 -19.14
C LEU A 38 -5.46 -5.53 -20.01
N GLU A 39 -5.04 -5.18 -21.23
CA GLU A 39 -4.24 -6.07 -22.07
C GLU A 39 -2.89 -6.40 -21.42
N LEU A 40 -2.16 -5.40 -20.92
CA LEU A 40 -0.89 -5.59 -20.21
C LEU A 40 -1.08 -6.38 -18.92
N TRP A 41 -2.16 -6.10 -18.18
CA TRP A 41 -2.51 -6.78 -16.94
C TRP A 41 -2.76 -8.29 -17.15
N SER A 42 -3.45 -8.62 -18.24
CA SER A 42 -3.78 -10.00 -18.62
C SER A 42 -2.57 -10.88 -18.91
N THR A 43 -1.37 -10.30 -19.05
CA THR A 43 -0.13 -11.06 -19.26
C THR A 43 0.28 -11.88 -18.03
N GLY A 44 -0.25 -11.56 -16.84
CA GLY A 44 0.14 -12.22 -15.58
C GLY A 44 1.54 -11.87 -15.09
N ARG A 45 2.32 -11.11 -15.87
CA ARG A 45 3.71 -10.78 -15.56
C ARG A 45 3.78 -9.53 -14.67
N PHE A 46 4.70 -9.54 -13.72
CA PHE A 46 4.84 -8.50 -12.70
C PHE A 46 5.06 -7.09 -13.29
N LEU A 47 6.10 -6.89 -14.09
CA LEU A 47 6.43 -5.57 -14.65
C LEU A 47 5.33 -5.00 -15.59
N PRO A 48 4.73 -5.79 -16.51
CA PRO A 48 3.56 -5.34 -17.27
C PRO A 48 2.36 -4.97 -16.39
N ARG A 49 2.08 -5.69 -15.30
CA ARG A 49 1.02 -5.32 -14.34
C ARG A 49 1.34 -4.00 -13.61
N GLN A 50 2.60 -3.76 -13.27
CA GLN A 50 3.01 -2.45 -12.73
C GLN A 50 2.81 -1.31 -13.74
N LEU A 51 3.15 -1.52 -15.01
CA LEU A 51 2.88 -0.54 -16.06
C LEU A 51 1.37 -0.31 -16.25
N ALA A 52 0.57 -1.39 -16.26
CA ALA A 52 -0.88 -1.30 -16.34
C ALA A 52 -1.45 -0.41 -15.23
N ILE A 53 -0.98 -0.56 -13.98
CA ILE A 53 -1.40 0.31 -12.87
C ILE A 53 -1.07 1.79 -13.12
N LEU A 54 0.02 2.10 -13.81
CA LEU A 54 0.37 3.50 -14.10
C LEU A 54 -0.53 4.14 -15.17
N ILE A 55 -1.07 3.35 -16.09
CA ILE A 55 -1.81 3.86 -17.26
C ILE A 55 -3.32 3.62 -17.19
N MET A 56 -3.81 2.81 -16.24
CA MET A 56 -5.25 2.55 -16.09
C MET A 56 -6.02 3.82 -15.68
N ASP A 57 -7.32 3.84 -16.03
CA ASP A 57 -8.23 4.91 -15.62
C ASP A 57 -8.96 4.56 -14.32
N LYS A 58 -8.57 5.20 -13.21
CA LYS A 58 -9.27 5.11 -11.91
C LYS A 58 -10.79 5.25 -12.00
N LYS A 59 -11.33 6.05 -12.95
CA LYS A 59 -12.78 6.23 -13.10
C LYS A 59 -13.49 4.97 -13.56
N GLN A 60 -12.77 4.02 -14.16
CA GLN A 60 -13.30 2.76 -14.65
C GLN A 60 -13.13 1.62 -13.63
N LEU A 61 -12.49 1.88 -12.48
CA LEU A 61 -12.36 0.89 -11.41
C LEU A 61 -13.70 0.74 -10.66
N SER A 62 -14.39 -0.36 -10.95
CA SER A 62 -15.53 -0.85 -10.17
C SER A 62 -15.06 -1.83 -9.09
N GLN A 63 -15.88 -2.08 -8.06
CA GLN A 63 -15.58 -3.10 -7.05
C GLN A 63 -15.29 -4.47 -7.71
N LYS A 64 -16.13 -4.89 -8.67
CA LYS A 64 -15.93 -6.13 -9.43
C LYS A 64 -14.58 -6.18 -10.15
N LEU A 65 -14.18 -5.08 -10.81
CA LEU A 65 -12.87 -5.04 -11.46
C LEU A 65 -11.75 -5.11 -10.42
N ILE A 66 -11.84 -4.37 -9.32
CA ILE A 66 -10.86 -4.39 -8.25
C ILE A 66 -10.74 -5.79 -7.64
N ASP A 67 -11.85 -6.50 -7.41
CA ASP A 67 -11.83 -7.88 -6.90
C ASP A 67 -11.13 -8.83 -7.88
N ASN A 68 -11.30 -8.62 -9.18
CA ASN A 68 -10.55 -9.38 -10.19
C ASN A 68 -9.04 -9.06 -10.15
N LEU A 69 -8.67 -7.77 -10.05
CA LEU A 69 -7.27 -7.36 -9.92
C LEU A 69 -6.65 -7.93 -8.63
N ASP A 70 -7.37 -7.90 -7.51
CA ASP A 70 -6.96 -8.46 -6.23
C ASP A 70 -6.70 -9.97 -6.36
N ASN A 71 -7.64 -10.73 -6.91
CA ASN A 71 -7.48 -12.16 -7.16
C ASN A 71 -6.28 -12.45 -8.06
N ASP A 72 -6.09 -11.66 -9.12
CA ASP A 72 -4.96 -11.75 -10.02
C ASP A 72 -3.62 -11.52 -9.32
N ILE A 73 -3.54 -10.51 -8.44
CA ILE A 73 -2.35 -10.19 -7.64
C ILE A 73 -1.96 -11.39 -6.76
N ARG A 74 -2.93 -12.11 -6.19
CA ARG A 74 -2.66 -13.26 -5.30
C ARG A 74 -1.89 -14.42 -5.96
N HIS A 75 -1.75 -14.44 -7.28
CA HIS A 75 -0.97 -15.43 -8.00
C HIS A 75 0.54 -15.12 -8.06
N HIS A 76 0.96 -13.94 -7.61
CA HIS A 76 2.38 -13.57 -7.53
C HIS A 76 3.05 -14.10 -6.26
N ASN A 77 4.38 -14.01 -6.19
CA ASN A 77 5.09 -14.21 -4.92
C ASN A 77 4.78 -13.07 -3.93
N GLU A 78 5.15 -13.23 -2.66
CA GLU A 78 4.78 -12.28 -1.60
C GLU A 78 5.29 -10.84 -1.85
N ASP A 79 6.55 -10.67 -2.25
CA ASP A 79 7.11 -9.33 -2.50
C ASP A 79 6.37 -8.62 -3.64
N GLU A 80 6.12 -9.34 -4.73
CA GLU A 80 5.38 -8.83 -5.89
C GLU A 80 3.91 -8.53 -5.55
N LYS A 81 3.25 -9.37 -4.73
CA LYS A 81 1.88 -9.14 -4.26
C LYS A 81 1.77 -7.81 -3.52
N LEU A 82 2.62 -7.61 -2.50
CA LEU A 82 2.61 -6.41 -1.68
C LEU A 82 2.94 -5.17 -2.51
N GLN A 83 3.92 -5.28 -3.41
CA GLN A 83 4.28 -4.17 -4.28
C GLN A 83 3.14 -3.82 -5.24
N LEU A 84 2.46 -4.80 -5.85
CA LEU A 84 1.34 -4.53 -6.77
C LEU A 84 0.16 -3.88 -6.05
N ILE A 85 -0.26 -4.39 -4.89
CA ILE A 85 -1.44 -3.86 -4.18
C ILE A 85 -1.18 -2.46 -3.63
N ASP A 86 0.00 -2.21 -3.06
CA ASP A 86 0.36 -0.89 -2.52
C ASP A 86 0.50 0.13 -3.67
N TRP A 87 1.00 -0.30 -4.84
CA TRP A 87 1.11 0.51 -6.04
C TRP A 87 -0.26 0.82 -6.67
N LEU A 88 -1.18 -0.16 -6.70
CA LEU A 88 -2.57 0.01 -7.13
C LEU A 88 -3.29 1.03 -6.25
N MET A 89 -3.14 0.91 -4.94
CA MET A 89 -3.69 1.90 -4.01
C MET A 89 -3.13 3.29 -4.28
N ALA A 90 -1.80 3.43 -4.35
CA ALA A 90 -1.16 4.74 -4.41
C ALA A 90 -1.36 5.49 -5.73
N ASN A 91 -1.48 4.78 -6.85
CA ASN A 91 -1.59 5.40 -8.17
C ASN A 91 -3.04 5.51 -8.65
N GLN A 92 -3.96 4.68 -8.13
CA GLN A 92 -5.30 4.58 -8.67
C GLN A 92 -6.37 4.71 -7.60
N LEU A 93 -6.42 3.81 -6.61
CA LEU A 93 -7.54 3.77 -5.66
C LEU A 93 -7.61 5.02 -4.78
N SER A 94 -6.47 5.59 -4.39
CA SER A 94 -6.44 6.80 -3.56
C SER A 94 -6.66 8.08 -4.37
N LYS A 95 -6.96 8.00 -5.67
CA LYS A 95 -7.00 9.16 -6.59
C LYS A 95 -8.41 9.52 -7.06
N ASP A 96 -9.43 8.78 -6.64
CA ASP A 96 -10.83 9.03 -6.96
C ASP A 96 -11.72 8.82 -5.73
N LYS A 97 -12.75 9.66 -5.56
CA LYS A 97 -13.64 9.61 -4.39
C LYS A 97 -14.38 8.27 -4.29
N LYS A 98 -14.80 7.71 -5.42
CA LYS A 98 -15.53 6.43 -5.43
C LYS A 98 -14.64 5.30 -4.93
N THR A 99 -13.40 5.22 -5.39
CA THR A 99 -12.47 4.17 -4.98
C THR A 99 -11.99 4.35 -3.55
N VAL A 100 -11.88 5.59 -3.05
CA VAL A 100 -11.64 5.87 -1.63
C VAL A 100 -12.75 5.30 -0.75
N LEU A 101 -14.01 5.54 -1.10
CA LEU A 101 -15.15 4.97 -0.34
C LEU A 101 -15.14 3.44 -0.32
N LEU A 102 -14.70 2.80 -1.41
CA LEU A 102 -14.53 1.34 -1.42
C LEU A 102 -13.41 0.90 -0.46
N MET A 103 -12.24 1.55 -0.51
CA MET A 103 -11.13 1.24 0.40
C MET A 103 -11.52 1.38 1.88
N GLU A 104 -12.31 2.39 2.22
CA GLU A 104 -12.78 2.63 3.59
C GLU A 104 -13.71 1.52 4.10
N ALA A 105 -14.38 0.79 3.21
CA ALA A 105 -15.24 -0.35 3.57
C ALA A 105 -14.48 -1.68 3.75
N TRP A 106 -13.18 -1.74 3.45
CA TRP A 106 -12.43 -2.99 3.36
C TRP A 106 -11.81 -3.49 4.68
N GLU A 107 -12.03 -2.81 5.81
CA GLU A 107 -11.47 -3.20 7.12
C GLU A 107 -11.67 -4.68 7.47
N ASN A 108 -12.84 -5.23 7.10
CA ASN A 108 -13.24 -6.62 7.37
C ASN A 108 -13.44 -7.43 6.08
N SER A 109 -12.79 -7.01 4.98
CA SER A 109 -12.83 -7.77 3.72
C SER A 109 -12.29 -9.19 3.92
N GLN A 110 -12.84 -10.14 3.16
CA GLN A 110 -12.29 -11.50 3.08
C GLN A 110 -10.91 -11.51 2.40
N SER A 111 -10.60 -10.52 1.56
CA SER A 111 -9.27 -10.33 0.99
C SER A 111 -8.31 -9.73 2.00
N SER A 112 -7.20 -10.42 2.32
CA SER A 112 -6.14 -9.83 3.13
C SER A 112 -5.48 -8.63 2.46
N LEU A 113 -5.37 -8.63 1.13
CA LEU A 113 -4.82 -7.50 0.37
C LEU A 113 -5.72 -6.26 0.48
N GLN A 114 -7.05 -6.42 0.45
CA GLN A 114 -7.97 -5.29 0.68
C GLN A 114 -7.92 -4.78 2.13
N ARG A 115 -7.84 -5.69 3.12
CA ARG A 115 -7.64 -5.28 4.53
C ARG A 115 -6.32 -4.53 4.71
N ARG A 116 -5.24 -5.00 4.08
CA ARG A 116 -3.95 -4.30 4.05
C ARG A 116 -4.09 -2.90 3.49
N VAL A 117 -4.77 -2.75 2.35
CA VAL A 117 -5.01 -1.44 1.71
C VAL A 117 -5.78 -0.50 2.64
N PHE A 118 -6.81 -0.98 3.32
CA PHE A 118 -7.54 -0.18 4.31
C PHE A 118 -6.59 0.41 5.36
N TRP A 119 -5.81 -0.43 6.05
CA TRP A 119 -4.90 0.01 7.10
C TRP A 119 -3.77 0.91 6.58
N TYR A 120 -3.18 0.54 5.45
CA TYR A 120 -2.12 1.33 4.84
C TYR A 120 -2.63 2.70 4.36
N TYR A 121 -3.86 2.78 3.85
CA TYR A 121 -4.50 4.05 3.52
C TYR A 121 -4.74 4.92 4.77
N GLN A 122 -5.25 4.34 5.86
CA GLN A 122 -5.40 5.05 7.14
C GLN A 122 -4.07 5.62 7.65
N ALA A 123 -2.97 4.88 7.48
CA ALA A 123 -1.63 5.36 7.84
C ALA A 123 -1.22 6.57 6.98
N ARG A 124 -1.50 6.55 5.67
CA ARG A 124 -1.13 7.64 4.74
C ARG A 124 -1.94 8.93 4.90
N LEU A 125 -3.04 8.89 5.64
CA LEU A 125 -3.80 10.08 6.03
C LEU A 125 -3.15 10.84 7.22
N ARG A 126 -2.05 10.31 7.78
CA ARG A 126 -1.35 10.86 8.95
C ARG A 126 0.09 11.18 8.58
N TRP A 127 0.34 12.42 8.19
CA TRP A 127 1.68 12.91 7.86
C TRP A 127 1.78 14.43 8.08
N VAL A 128 3.00 14.95 7.94
CA VAL A 128 3.32 16.36 8.20
C VAL A 128 2.43 17.30 7.39
N GLY A 129 1.81 18.28 8.07
CA GLY A 129 1.01 19.33 7.43
C GLY A 129 -0.43 18.91 7.11
N GLN A 130 -0.88 17.72 7.53
CA GLN A 130 -2.29 17.33 7.43
C GLN A 130 -2.94 17.22 8.81
N THR A 131 -4.23 17.59 8.87
CA THR A 131 -5.09 17.27 10.00
C THR A 131 -5.53 15.82 9.88
N PRO A 132 -5.17 14.94 10.85
CA PRO A 132 -5.59 13.55 10.84
C PRO A 132 -7.12 13.42 10.87
N PRO A 133 -7.68 12.35 10.29
CA PRO A 133 -9.10 12.05 10.44
C PRO A 133 -9.47 11.79 11.91
N PRO A 134 -10.69 12.13 12.34
CA PRO A 134 -11.12 12.01 13.74
C PRO A 134 -11.45 10.57 14.17
N ASN A 135 -10.80 9.56 13.56
CA ASN A 135 -11.06 8.13 13.81
C ASN A 135 -9.92 7.42 14.57
N THR A 136 -8.91 8.15 15.05
CA THR A 136 -7.71 7.57 15.68
C THR A 136 -8.04 6.68 16.88
N GLU A 137 -8.95 7.10 17.76
CA GLU A 137 -9.36 6.31 18.93
C GLU A 137 -9.95 4.95 18.55
N GLU A 138 -10.81 4.93 17.53
CA GLU A 138 -11.42 3.72 17.01
C GLU A 138 -10.38 2.79 16.39
N LEU A 139 -9.48 3.34 15.55
CA LEU A 139 -8.41 2.58 14.93
C LEU A 139 -7.49 1.92 15.96
N LEU A 140 -7.04 2.65 16.99
CA LEU A 140 -6.17 2.09 18.02
C LEU A 140 -6.87 0.98 18.81
N SER A 141 -8.14 1.16 19.16
CA SER A 141 -8.91 0.14 19.88
C SER A 141 -9.06 -1.15 19.07
N LYS A 142 -9.26 -1.02 17.75
CA LYS A 142 -9.28 -2.16 16.82
C LYS A 142 -7.89 -2.81 16.67
N ILE A 143 -6.83 -2.02 16.59
CA ILE A 143 -5.46 -2.53 16.48
C ILE A 143 -5.11 -3.35 17.72
N GLU A 144 -5.34 -2.80 18.91
CA GLU A 144 -5.03 -3.44 20.19
C GLU A 144 -5.68 -4.82 20.35
N THR A 145 -6.89 -4.99 19.81
CA THR A 145 -7.68 -6.22 19.95
C THR A 145 -7.40 -7.27 18.87
N ARG A 146 -6.91 -6.85 17.68
CA ARG A 146 -6.83 -7.72 16.49
C ARG A 146 -5.43 -7.96 15.94
N ILE A 147 -4.47 -7.06 16.16
CA ILE A 147 -3.18 -7.05 15.42
C ILE A 147 -2.42 -8.37 15.52
N GLU A 148 -2.38 -9.00 16.70
CA GLU A 148 -1.67 -10.27 16.94
C GLU A 148 -2.34 -11.48 16.25
N LYS A 149 -3.59 -11.34 15.81
CA LYS A 149 -4.39 -12.41 15.17
C LYS A 149 -4.54 -12.24 13.66
N GLU A 150 -4.05 -11.14 13.11
CA GLU A 150 -4.12 -10.89 11.67
C GLU A 150 -2.98 -11.56 10.91
N VAL A 151 -3.20 -11.76 9.62
CA VAL A 151 -2.18 -12.29 8.71
C VAL A 151 -1.03 -11.30 8.54
N PRO A 152 0.21 -11.77 8.27
CA PRO A 152 1.41 -10.92 8.34
C PRO A 152 1.35 -9.62 7.55
N GLU A 153 0.81 -9.65 6.33
CA GLU A 153 0.72 -8.48 5.48
C GLU A 153 -0.28 -7.43 5.97
N VAL A 154 -1.32 -7.84 6.69
CA VAL A 154 -2.30 -6.95 7.33
C VAL A 154 -1.76 -6.47 8.67
N GLN A 155 -1.15 -7.37 9.45
CA GLN A 155 -0.50 -7.07 10.72
C GLN A 155 0.58 -5.99 10.55
N TRP A 156 1.38 -6.07 9.48
CA TRP A 156 2.36 -5.03 9.17
C TRP A 156 1.70 -3.68 8.88
N ALA A 157 0.62 -3.66 8.09
CA ALA A 157 -0.09 -2.41 7.79
C ALA A 157 -0.74 -1.80 9.04
N MET A 158 -1.31 -2.62 9.92
CA MET A 158 -1.84 -2.19 11.23
C MET A 158 -0.75 -1.59 12.12
N ASN A 159 0.41 -2.27 12.20
CA ASN A 159 1.58 -1.78 12.92
C ASN A 159 2.04 -0.43 12.34
N PHE A 160 2.11 -0.33 11.02
CA PHE A 160 2.47 0.92 10.35
C PHE A 160 1.45 2.05 10.62
N THR A 161 0.14 1.75 10.67
CA THR A 161 -0.88 2.72 11.07
C THR A 161 -0.64 3.22 12.50
N ALA A 162 -0.40 2.32 13.46
CA ALA A 162 -0.07 2.69 14.84
C ALA A 162 1.21 3.54 14.92
N ALA A 163 2.22 3.24 14.09
CA ALA A 163 3.43 4.04 14.01
C ALA A 163 3.12 5.47 13.52
N GLN A 164 2.39 5.64 12.42
CA GLN A 164 2.05 6.98 11.90
C GLN A 164 1.23 7.80 12.91
N ILE A 165 0.29 7.16 13.61
CA ILE A 165 -0.45 7.76 14.72
C ILE A 165 0.54 8.24 15.81
N GLY A 166 1.41 7.37 16.31
CA GLY A 166 2.34 7.72 17.38
C GLY A 166 3.38 8.80 17.00
N ILE A 167 3.74 8.87 15.71
CA ILE A 167 4.68 9.87 15.19
C ILE A 167 4.01 11.25 15.10
N PHE A 168 2.81 11.34 14.52
CA PHE A 168 2.20 12.62 14.15
C PHE A 168 1.10 13.10 15.11
N GLU A 169 0.52 12.23 15.93
CA GLU A 169 -0.50 12.56 16.92
C GLU A 169 0.03 12.35 18.34
N GLU A 170 0.77 13.34 18.86
CA GLU A 170 1.47 13.28 20.16
C GLU A 170 0.60 12.75 21.31
N LYS A 171 -0.68 13.14 21.34
CA LYS A 171 -1.68 12.68 22.31
C LYS A 171 -1.74 11.15 22.43
N TYR A 172 -1.49 10.42 21.35
CA TYR A 172 -1.59 8.95 21.29
C TYR A 172 -0.25 8.23 21.34
N ARG A 173 0.87 8.97 21.35
CA ARG A 173 2.21 8.40 21.23
C ARG A 173 2.51 7.35 22.30
N SER A 174 2.22 7.65 23.56
CA SER A 174 2.45 6.72 24.68
C SER A 174 1.66 5.43 24.53
N ARG A 175 0.42 5.50 24.03
CA ARG A 175 -0.43 4.33 23.75
C ARG A 175 0.15 3.45 22.64
N CYS A 176 0.65 4.04 21.56
CA CYS A 176 1.30 3.29 20.48
C CYS A 176 2.63 2.65 20.91
N VAL A 177 3.41 3.32 21.76
CA VAL A 177 4.63 2.75 22.36
C VAL A 177 4.29 1.56 23.24
N ALA A 178 3.32 1.71 24.16
CA ALA A 178 2.88 0.63 25.04
C ALA A 178 2.32 -0.58 24.28
N LEU A 179 1.59 -0.36 23.18
CA LEU A 179 1.16 -1.43 22.27
C LEU A 179 2.36 -2.22 21.71
N GLY A 180 3.40 -1.52 21.26
CA GLY A 180 4.62 -2.13 20.76
C GLY A 180 5.35 -2.96 21.80
N GLU A 181 5.51 -2.42 23.00
CA GLU A 181 6.15 -3.12 24.13
C GLU A 181 5.38 -4.37 24.53
N ARG A 182 4.04 -4.28 24.59
CA ARG A 182 3.15 -5.40 24.92
C ARG A 182 3.21 -6.52 23.88
N THR A 183 3.16 -6.16 22.60
CA THR A 183 3.06 -7.15 21.51
C THR A 183 4.42 -7.72 21.11
N GLY A 184 5.51 -6.97 21.30
CA GLY A 184 6.85 -7.40 20.89
C GLY A 184 7.03 -7.57 19.37
N LEU A 185 6.04 -7.18 18.56
CA LEU A 185 6.07 -7.36 17.11
C LEU A 185 7.26 -6.62 16.49
N TYR A 186 7.98 -7.32 15.61
CA TYR A 186 9.18 -6.82 14.91
C TYR A 186 10.35 -6.40 15.81
N LYS A 187 10.35 -6.76 17.10
CA LYS A 187 11.41 -6.39 18.05
C LYS A 187 12.79 -6.91 17.63
N ASP A 188 12.83 -8.14 17.11
CA ASP A 188 14.05 -8.84 16.71
C ASP A 188 14.35 -8.70 15.21
N GLU A 189 13.66 -7.79 14.51
CA GLU A 189 13.88 -7.54 13.09
C GLU A 189 15.29 -6.99 12.85
N ILE A 190 16.08 -7.69 12.03
CA ILE A 190 17.39 -7.24 11.59
C ILE A 190 17.19 -6.33 10.37
N VAL A 191 17.42 -5.04 10.55
CA VAL A 191 17.40 -4.06 9.47
C VAL A 191 18.81 -3.67 9.04
N ALA A 192 18.98 -3.40 7.74
CA ALA A 192 20.23 -2.90 7.20
C ALA A 192 20.64 -1.57 7.86
N LYS A 193 21.93 -1.25 7.77
CA LYS A 193 22.47 0.02 8.28
C LYS A 193 21.71 1.20 7.68
N ASN A 194 21.28 2.14 8.52
CA ASN A 194 20.47 3.32 8.20
C ASN A 194 18.97 3.08 7.86
N CYS A 195 18.48 1.84 7.95
CA CYS A 195 17.05 1.55 7.90
C CYS A 195 16.39 1.72 9.28
N THR A 196 15.10 2.07 9.31
CA THR A 196 14.33 2.17 10.56
C THR A 196 13.57 0.87 10.77
N PRO A 197 13.67 0.20 11.93
CA PRO A 197 12.96 -1.05 12.20
C PRO A 197 11.46 -0.82 12.37
N ASN A 198 10.67 -1.87 12.25
CA ASN A 198 9.21 -1.84 12.41
C ASN A 198 8.74 -1.94 13.87
N TYR A 199 9.63 -2.22 14.83
CA TYR A 199 9.29 -2.25 16.26
C TYR A 199 8.81 -0.87 16.73
N LEU A 200 7.52 -0.75 17.09
CA LEU A 200 6.84 0.53 17.33
C LEU A 200 7.62 1.49 18.24
N PRO A 201 8.12 1.11 19.43
CA PRO A 201 8.83 2.04 20.31
C PRO A 201 10.05 2.67 19.64
N LYS A 202 10.84 1.84 18.93
CA LYS A 202 12.05 2.30 18.25
C LYS A 202 11.73 3.08 16.97
N LEU A 203 10.74 2.62 16.20
CA LEU A 203 10.27 3.30 14.99
C LEU A 203 9.78 4.72 15.32
N ILE A 204 8.87 4.84 16.28
CA ILE A 204 8.28 6.11 16.70
C ILE A 204 9.37 7.05 17.21
N ALA A 205 10.26 6.59 18.11
CA ALA A 205 11.34 7.41 18.65
C ALA A 205 12.25 7.98 17.55
N ILE A 206 12.71 7.13 16.62
CA ILE A 206 13.60 7.56 15.52
C ILE A 206 12.90 8.56 14.59
N GLN A 207 11.64 8.32 14.25
CA GLN A 207 10.92 9.16 13.29
C GLN A 207 10.49 10.50 13.90
N VAL A 208 10.11 10.53 15.18
CA VAL A 208 9.84 11.78 15.90
C VAL A 208 11.10 12.65 15.97
N ASP A 209 12.26 12.07 16.29
CA ASP A 209 13.53 12.80 16.33
C ASP A 209 13.88 13.42 14.97
N LYS A 210 13.78 12.64 13.89
CA LYS A 210 13.96 13.13 12.51
C LYS A 210 12.99 14.27 12.19
N TYR A 211 11.71 14.08 12.49
CA TYR A 211 10.68 15.07 12.23
C TYR A 211 10.93 16.39 12.95
N LEU A 212 11.30 16.35 14.23
CA LEU A 212 11.60 17.54 15.03
C LEU A 212 12.90 18.22 14.57
N SER A 213 13.91 17.46 14.13
CA SER A 213 15.17 18.02 13.60
C SER A 213 15.02 18.76 12.27
N THR A 214 13.91 18.53 11.55
CA THR A 214 13.62 19.15 10.25
C THR A 214 12.65 20.35 10.34
N ARG A 215 12.21 20.70 11.55
CA ARG A 215 11.36 21.86 11.84
C ARG A 215 12.19 23.02 12.37
#